data_AF-A0A661NEX1-F1
#
_entry.id   AF-A0A661NEX1-F1
#
_cell.length_a   1.000
_cell.length_b   1.000
_cell.length_c   1.000
_cell.angle_alpha   90.00
_cell.angle_beta   90.00
_cell.angle_gamma   90.00
#
_symmetry.space_group_name_H-M   'P 1'
#
loop_
_entity.id
_entity.type
_entity.pdbx_description
1 polymer ?
#
loop_
_entity_poly.entity_id
_entity_poly.type
_entity_poly.pdbx_seq_one_letter_code
_entity_poly.pdbx_strand_id
1 'polypeptide(L)'
;MSESGLKLIAWLVAAGVTGATLAVPQPVDPWEMPSLVLDRAATSDAIKLDQTLAGEVLETSEAQTLRTLFLDHGRAEANPPYERLEFDERQTAIYRANEALFEKHGAAALGAMRASAVDEFMRVLGDGLHEGQDDYETGVLGGIRAVLERYGATRDGVLVAPPLTARVFYKARWNSIHRRAFVEGFAPVELQAYWGWLALHGWGKALDEREDALVAFRDAGGFGTQEAAALFDLLAGRPDRSARSLEALYEATGELRLRNLALGALHAALLPVSGP
;
A
#
# COMPACT_ATOMS: atom_id res chain seq x y z
N MET A 1 8.53 3.17 58.72
CA MET A 1 8.04 2.93 57.34
C MET A 1 8.29 1.48 57.00
N SER A 2 7.26 0.72 56.60
CA SER A 2 7.44 -0.66 56.15
C SER A 2 8.07 -0.68 54.75
N GLU A 3 8.84 -1.73 54.46
CA GLU A 3 9.53 -1.92 53.18
C GLU A 3 8.58 -1.86 51.97
N SER A 4 7.32 -2.24 52.18
CA SER A 4 6.24 -2.16 51.18
C SER A 4 5.86 -0.71 50.82
N GLY A 5 5.85 0.21 51.80
CA GLY A 5 5.57 1.62 51.57
C GLY A 5 6.68 2.35 50.79
N LEU A 6 7.93 1.99 51.03
CA LEU A 6 9.08 2.49 50.27
C LEU A 6 9.04 2.04 48.81
N LYS A 7 8.65 0.79 48.54
CA LYS A 7 8.47 0.26 47.18
C LYS A 7 7.36 1.00 46.44
N LEU A 8 6.21 1.23 47.08
CA LEU A 8 5.10 1.98 46.47
C LEU A 8 5.49 3.41 46.11
N ILE A 9 6.17 4.11 47.03
CA ILE A 9 6.66 5.49 46.78
C ILE A 9 7.69 5.49 45.63
N ALA A 10 8.63 4.55 45.61
CA ALA A 10 9.60 4.43 44.54
C ALA A 10 8.94 4.20 43.16
N TRP A 11 7.90 3.36 43.09
CA TRP A 11 7.13 3.13 41.86
C TRP A 11 6.36 4.37 41.41
N LEU A 12 5.73 5.10 42.33
CA LEU A 12 5.03 6.35 42.00
C LEU A 12 5.99 7.44 41.53
N VAL A 13 7.15 7.57 42.18
CA VAL A 13 8.20 8.50 41.75
C VAL A 13 8.76 8.10 40.38
N ALA A 14 9.06 6.82 40.16
CA ALA A 14 9.56 6.33 38.88
C ALA A 14 8.53 6.55 37.74
N ALA A 15 7.25 6.27 38.00
CA ALA A 15 6.17 6.53 37.05
C ALA A 15 5.99 8.03 36.80
N GLY A 16 6.08 8.86 37.85
CA GLY A 16 6.00 10.32 37.75
C GLY A 16 7.16 10.93 36.96
N VAL A 17 8.40 10.46 37.20
CA VAL A 17 9.59 10.87 36.45
C VAL A 17 9.48 10.43 35.00
N THR A 18 9.06 9.19 34.73
CA THR A 18 8.85 8.68 33.37
C THR A 18 7.78 9.48 32.63
N GLY A 19 6.65 9.75 33.29
CA GLY A 19 5.59 10.59 32.75
C GLY A 19 6.05 12.02 32.48
N ALA A 20 6.82 12.62 33.38
CA ALA A 20 7.40 13.94 33.20
C ALA A 20 8.38 13.97 32.02
N THR A 21 9.25 12.96 31.87
CA THR A 21 10.18 12.87 30.74
C THR A 21 9.47 12.69 29.41
N LEU A 22 8.37 11.92 29.36
CA LEU A 22 7.54 11.77 28.15
C LEU A 22 6.72 13.03 27.84
N ALA A 23 6.41 13.84 28.86
CA ALA A 23 5.69 15.10 28.69
C ALA A 23 6.58 16.22 28.11
N VAL A 24 7.90 16.17 28.33
CA VAL A 24 8.86 17.12 27.74
C VAL A 24 8.81 17.00 26.22
N PRO A 25 8.54 18.10 25.49
CA PRO A 25 8.57 18.08 24.04
C PRO A 25 9.98 17.74 23.53
N GLN A 26 10.05 16.79 22.61
CA GLN A 26 11.30 16.38 21.97
C GLN A 26 11.12 16.52 20.47
N PRO A 27 12.03 17.19 19.75
CA PRO A 27 11.98 17.19 18.29
C PRO A 27 12.17 15.75 17.81
N VAL A 28 11.22 15.27 17.01
CA VAL A 28 11.34 13.99 16.31
C VAL A 28 11.61 14.28 14.86
N ASP A 29 12.38 13.40 14.22
CA ASP A 29 12.71 13.54 12.81
C ASP A 29 11.43 13.50 11.96
N PRO A 30 11.06 14.61 11.29
CA PRO A 30 9.76 14.72 10.64
C PRO A 30 9.66 13.95 9.31
N TRP A 31 10.61 13.07 9.00
CA TRP A 31 10.56 12.23 7.79
C TRP A 31 9.74 10.96 7.97
N GLU A 32 9.33 10.62 9.20
CA GLU A 32 8.47 9.47 9.45
C GLU A 32 7.03 9.77 9.04
N MET A 33 6.62 9.28 7.86
CA MET A 33 5.21 9.29 7.46
C MET A 33 4.35 8.52 8.47
N PRO A 34 3.08 8.92 8.67
CA PRO A 34 2.16 8.14 9.47
C PRO A 34 2.04 6.73 8.89
N SER A 35 1.88 5.73 9.76
CA SER A 35 1.66 4.35 9.34
C SER A 35 0.34 4.23 8.59
N LEU A 36 0.31 3.40 7.55
CA LEU A 36 -0.95 3.00 6.92
C LEU A 36 -1.81 2.18 7.92
N VAL A 37 -2.91 2.78 8.38
CA VAL A 37 -3.89 2.12 9.24
C VAL A 37 -5.11 1.75 8.40
N LEU A 38 -5.44 0.46 8.39
CA LEU A 38 -6.61 -0.09 7.71
C LEU A 38 -7.56 -0.69 8.75
N ASP A 39 -8.86 -0.50 8.56
CA ASP A 39 -9.85 -1.13 9.44
C ASP A 39 -9.76 -2.65 9.33
N ARG A 40 -9.66 -3.32 10.48
CA ARG A 40 -9.41 -4.77 10.55
C ARG A 40 -10.60 -5.56 10.04
N ALA A 41 -11.82 -5.13 10.36
CA ALA A 41 -13.04 -5.84 9.95
C ALA A 41 -13.23 -5.70 8.43
N ALA A 42 -13.16 -4.48 7.91
CA ALA A 42 -13.26 -4.20 6.47
C ALA A 42 -12.16 -4.93 5.67
N THR A 43 -10.92 -4.97 6.19
CA THR A 43 -9.82 -5.71 5.56
C THR A 43 -10.13 -7.21 5.50
N SER A 44 -10.57 -7.80 6.61
CA SER A 44 -10.97 -9.21 6.67
C SER A 44 -12.12 -9.50 5.69
N ASP A 45 -13.12 -8.63 5.64
CA ASP A 45 -14.31 -8.82 4.81
C ASP A 45 -13.98 -8.70 3.32
N ALA A 46 -13.11 -7.76 2.93
CA ALA A 46 -12.60 -7.66 1.56
C ALA A 46 -11.84 -8.92 1.12
N ILE A 47 -10.97 -9.46 1.99
CA ILE A 47 -10.23 -10.69 1.70
C ILE A 47 -11.17 -11.89 1.59
N LYS A 48 -12.15 -12.02 2.50
CA LYS A 48 -13.14 -13.09 2.45
C LYS A 48 -14.03 -13.01 1.21
N LEU A 49 -14.40 -11.80 0.79
CA LEU A 49 -15.15 -11.60 -0.44
C LEU A 49 -14.37 -12.10 -1.65
N ASP A 50 -13.08 -11.76 -1.76
CA ASP A 50 -12.22 -12.30 -2.81
C ASP A 50 -12.17 -13.83 -2.78
N GLN A 51 -11.96 -14.42 -1.60
CA GLN A 51 -11.91 -15.88 -1.45
C GLN A 51 -13.22 -16.55 -1.86
N THR A 52 -14.36 -15.91 -1.55
CA THR A 52 -15.69 -16.39 -1.96
C THR A 52 -15.84 -16.33 -3.48
N LEU A 53 -15.53 -15.18 -4.09
CA LEU A 53 -15.60 -14.99 -5.54
C LEU A 53 -14.63 -15.90 -6.31
N ALA A 54 -13.45 -16.17 -5.75
CA ALA A 54 -12.49 -17.11 -6.32
C ALA A 54 -13.07 -18.53 -6.45
N GLY A 55 -13.97 -18.93 -5.56
CA GLY A 55 -14.69 -20.20 -5.63
C GLY A 55 -15.82 -20.25 -6.67
N GLU A 56 -16.17 -19.10 -7.26
CA GLU A 56 -17.23 -18.97 -8.27
C GLU A 56 -16.67 -18.92 -9.71
N VAL A 57 -15.37 -19.18 -9.90
CA VAL A 57 -14.75 -19.22 -11.22
C VAL A 57 -15.42 -20.26 -12.11
N LEU A 58 -15.73 -19.84 -13.34
CA LEU A 58 -16.30 -20.70 -14.35
C LEU A 58 -15.19 -21.51 -15.04
N GLU A 59 -15.40 -22.81 -15.16
CA GLU A 59 -14.52 -23.72 -15.93
C GLU A 59 -14.98 -23.83 -17.39
N THR A 60 -15.17 -22.67 -18.04
CA THR A 60 -15.52 -22.59 -19.47
C THR A 60 -14.29 -22.43 -20.34
N SER A 61 -14.42 -22.72 -21.65
CA SER A 61 -13.34 -22.53 -22.62
C SER A 61 -12.81 -21.10 -22.65
N GLU A 62 -13.67 -20.10 -22.48
CA GLU A 62 -13.35 -18.68 -22.48
C GLU A 62 -12.52 -18.31 -21.25
N ALA A 63 -12.94 -18.77 -20.07
CA ALA A 63 -12.22 -18.55 -18.81
C ALA A 63 -10.84 -19.21 -18.84
N GLN A 64 -10.74 -20.45 -19.34
CA GLN A 64 -9.47 -21.17 -19.50
C GLN A 64 -8.55 -20.49 -20.51
N THR A 65 -9.10 -19.97 -21.62
CA THR A 65 -8.35 -19.20 -22.61
C THR A 65 -7.79 -17.92 -21.99
N LEU A 66 -8.62 -17.15 -21.30
CA LEU A 66 -8.18 -15.92 -20.64
C LEU A 66 -7.08 -16.20 -19.59
N ARG A 67 -7.26 -17.23 -18.76
CA ARG A 67 -6.28 -17.65 -17.77
C ARG A 67 -4.95 -18.01 -18.41
N THR A 68 -4.97 -18.80 -19.48
CA THR A 68 -3.75 -19.21 -20.19
C THR A 68 -3.02 -17.99 -20.73
N LEU A 69 -3.72 -17.11 -21.45
CA LEU A 69 -3.12 -15.88 -22.00
C LEU A 69 -2.54 -14.97 -20.90
N PHE A 70 -3.22 -14.87 -19.75
CA PHE A 70 -2.74 -14.09 -18.61
C PHE A 70 -1.45 -14.67 -18.02
N LEU A 71 -1.38 -16.00 -17.82
CA LEU A 71 -0.17 -16.66 -17.32
C LEU A 71 0.98 -16.56 -18.32
N ASP A 72 0.71 -16.72 -19.62
CA ASP A 72 1.69 -16.56 -20.69
C ASP A 72 2.27 -15.14 -20.71
N HIS A 73 1.41 -14.14 -20.53
CA HIS A 73 1.84 -12.75 -20.40
C HIS A 73 2.70 -12.54 -19.15
N GLY A 74 2.31 -13.12 -18.01
CA GLY A 74 3.13 -13.08 -16.79
C GLY A 74 4.52 -13.69 -16.98
N ARG A 75 4.62 -14.85 -17.65
CA ARG A 75 5.93 -15.47 -17.94
C ARG A 75 6.83 -14.58 -18.80
N ALA A 76 6.24 -13.87 -19.77
CA ALA A 76 6.96 -12.91 -20.58
C ALA A 76 7.41 -11.68 -19.76
N GLU A 77 6.57 -11.15 -18.87
CA GLU A 77 6.94 -10.04 -17.99
C GLU A 77 8.12 -10.38 -17.05
N ALA A 78 8.20 -11.62 -16.58
CA ALA A 78 9.25 -12.09 -15.68
C ALA A 78 10.63 -12.20 -16.36
N ASN A 79 10.68 -12.27 -17.70
CA ASN A 79 11.90 -12.50 -18.48
C ASN A 79 12.17 -11.36 -19.49
N PRO A 80 12.50 -10.14 -19.03
CA PRO A 80 12.87 -9.05 -19.94
C PRO A 80 14.25 -9.30 -20.59
N PRO A 81 14.54 -8.69 -21.76
CA PRO A 81 13.68 -7.80 -22.55
C PRO A 81 12.76 -8.56 -23.51
N TYR A 82 11.61 -7.98 -23.82
CA TYR A 82 10.68 -8.49 -24.84
C TYR A 82 10.36 -7.40 -25.86
N GLU A 83 10.14 -7.80 -27.11
CA GLU A 83 9.82 -6.85 -28.20
C GLU A 83 8.46 -6.18 -27.98
N ARG A 84 8.38 -4.89 -28.30
CA ARG A 84 7.15 -4.09 -28.10
C ARG A 84 5.96 -4.65 -28.89
N LEU A 85 6.20 -5.13 -30.11
CA LEU A 85 5.16 -5.72 -30.95
C LEU A 85 4.53 -6.95 -30.29
N GLU A 86 5.36 -7.87 -29.78
CA GLU A 86 4.85 -9.07 -29.11
C GLU A 86 4.10 -8.75 -27.81
N PHE A 87 4.53 -7.72 -27.09
CA PHE A 87 3.80 -7.23 -25.91
C PHE A 87 2.40 -6.72 -26.29
N ASP A 88 2.31 -5.90 -27.33
CA ASP A 88 1.04 -5.34 -27.81
C ASP A 88 0.11 -6.42 -28.38
N GLU A 89 0.65 -7.46 -29.02
CA GLU A 89 -0.08 -8.64 -29.49
C GLU A 89 -0.68 -9.44 -28.33
N ARG A 90 0.12 -9.75 -27.31
CA ARG A 90 -0.35 -10.45 -26.10
C ARG A 90 -1.45 -9.66 -25.39
N GLN A 91 -1.25 -8.35 -25.20
CA GLN A 91 -2.24 -7.46 -24.59
C GLN A 91 -3.55 -7.42 -25.40
N THR A 92 -3.46 -7.41 -26.73
CA THR A 92 -4.63 -7.44 -27.61
C THR A 92 -5.37 -8.78 -27.53
N ALA A 93 -4.64 -9.91 -27.45
CA ALA A 93 -5.24 -11.23 -27.28
C ALA A 93 -5.99 -11.35 -25.94
N ILE A 94 -5.38 -10.90 -24.84
CA ILE A 94 -6.01 -10.86 -23.52
C ILE A 94 -7.27 -9.99 -23.54
N TYR A 95 -7.19 -8.80 -24.13
CA TYR A 95 -8.35 -7.92 -24.24
C TYR A 95 -9.51 -8.58 -24.98
N ARG A 96 -9.26 -9.25 -26.12
CA ARG A 96 -10.31 -9.98 -26.86
C ARG A 96 -10.90 -11.14 -26.05
N ALA A 97 -10.07 -11.90 -25.34
CA ALA A 97 -10.55 -12.99 -24.48
C ALA A 97 -11.38 -12.46 -23.29
N ASN A 98 -11.00 -11.30 -22.74
CA ASN A 98 -11.74 -10.62 -21.70
C ASN A 98 -13.13 -10.19 -22.18
N GLU A 99 -13.22 -9.55 -23.36
CA GLU A 99 -14.50 -9.15 -23.95
C GLU A 99 -15.38 -10.37 -24.25
N ALA A 100 -14.83 -11.46 -24.80
CA ALA A 100 -15.59 -12.67 -25.07
C ALA A 100 -16.17 -13.31 -23.78
N LEU A 101 -15.40 -13.32 -22.69
CA LEU A 101 -15.87 -13.79 -21.38
C LEU A 101 -16.96 -12.86 -20.82
N PHE A 102 -16.78 -11.55 -20.95
CA PHE A 102 -17.76 -10.56 -20.51
C PHE A 102 -19.08 -10.66 -21.28
N GLU A 103 -19.05 -10.77 -22.60
CA GLU A 103 -20.25 -10.86 -23.44
C GLU A 103 -21.08 -12.10 -23.13
N LYS A 104 -20.43 -13.23 -22.82
CA LYS A 104 -21.13 -14.50 -22.54
C LYS A 104 -21.56 -14.68 -21.09
N HIS A 105 -20.75 -14.21 -20.14
CA HIS A 105 -20.91 -14.55 -18.72
C HIS A 105 -21.01 -13.33 -17.79
N GLY A 106 -20.84 -12.12 -18.33
CA GLY A 106 -21.04 -10.86 -17.62
C GLY A 106 -19.91 -10.45 -16.68
N ALA A 107 -20.12 -9.35 -15.97
CA ALA A 107 -19.14 -8.75 -15.06
C ALA A 107 -18.76 -9.66 -13.88
N ALA A 108 -19.71 -10.46 -13.38
CA ALA A 108 -19.49 -11.35 -12.24
C ALA A 108 -18.40 -12.39 -12.55
N ALA A 109 -18.39 -12.95 -13.77
CA ALA A 109 -17.37 -13.90 -14.20
C ALA A 109 -15.97 -13.28 -14.19
N LEU A 110 -15.82 -12.03 -14.66
CA LEU A 110 -14.54 -11.32 -14.58
C LEU A 110 -14.11 -11.03 -13.14
N GLY A 111 -15.05 -10.67 -12.29
CA GLY A 111 -14.82 -10.51 -10.85
C GLY A 111 -14.27 -11.77 -10.21
N ALA A 112 -14.88 -12.93 -10.49
CA ALA A 112 -14.42 -14.23 -10.04
C ALA A 112 -13.02 -14.59 -10.57
N MET A 113 -12.76 -14.35 -11.87
CA MET A 113 -11.44 -14.58 -12.48
C MET A 113 -10.35 -13.74 -11.81
N ARG A 114 -10.61 -12.45 -11.58
CA ARG A 114 -9.66 -11.56 -10.89
C ARG A 114 -9.44 -12.02 -9.46
N ALA A 115 -10.49 -12.37 -8.74
CA ALA A 115 -10.41 -12.83 -7.35
C ALA A 115 -9.60 -14.13 -7.23
N SER A 116 -9.82 -15.10 -8.13
CA SER A 116 -9.02 -16.32 -8.22
C SER A 116 -7.56 -16.04 -8.55
N ALA A 117 -7.27 -15.16 -9.51
CA ALA A 117 -5.89 -14.79 -9.83
C ALA A 117 -5.16 -14.16 -8.63
N VAL A 118 -5.86 -13.36 -7.82
CA VAL A 118 -5.31 -12.76 -6.59
C VAL A 118 -5.07 -13.82 -5.51
N ASP A 119 -5.98 -14.77 -5.35
CA ASP A 119 -5.82 -15.84 -4.35
C ASP A 119 -4.67 -16.79 -4.73
N GLU A 120 -4.55 -17.15 -6.01
CA GLU A 120 -3.39 -17.86 -6.56
C GLU A 120 -2.09 -17.09 -6.33
N PHE A 121 -2.09 -15.78 -6.60
CA PHE A 121 -0.94 -14.93 -6.33
C PHE A 121 -0.55 -14.92 -4.85
N MET A 122 -1.48 -14.76 -3.93
CA MET A 122 -1.16 -14.75 -2.50
C MET A 122 -0.62 -16.11 -2.02
N ARG A 123 -1.12 -17.21 -2.60
CA ARG A 123 -0.58 -18.55 -2.33
C ARG A 123 0.84 -18.71 -2.84
N VAL A 124 1.12 -18.25 -4.07
CA VAL A 124 2.45 -18.34 -4.69
C VAL A 124 3.43 -17.36 -4.06
N LEU A 125 3.00 -16.17 -3.64
CA LEU A 125 3.85 -15.22 -2.94
C LEU A 125 4.27 -15.75 -1.55
N GLY A 126 3.36 -16.43 -0.83
CA GLY A 126 3.65 -16.94 0.51
C GLY A 126 4.16 -15.86 1.45
N ASP A 127 5.28 -16.14 2.14
CA ASP A 127 5.88 -15.25 3.14
C ASP A 127 6.86 -14.21 2.56
N GLY A 128 7.11 -14.19 1.23
CA GLY A 128 8.07 -13.26 0.66
C GLY A 128 8.28 -13.34 -0.85
N LEU A 129 9.14 -12.48 -1.38
CA LEU A 129 9.49 -12.50 -2.80
C LEU A 129 10.49 -13.63 -3.07
N HIS A 130 10.04 -14.68 -3.73
CA HIS A 130 10.92 -15.69 -4.32
C HIS A 130 10.79 -15.71 -5.85
N GLU A 131 11.75 -16.33 -6.53
CA GLU A 131 11.60 -16.69 -7.93
C GLU A 131 10.56 -17.80 -8.08
N GLY A 132 9.81 -17.78 -9.17
CA GLY A 132 8.86 -18.85 -9.46
C GLY A 132 9.61 -20.18 -9.59
N GLN A 133 9.12 -21.22 -8.94
CA GLN A 133 9.79 -22.53 -8.96
C GLN A 133 9.58 -23.28 -10.28
N ASP A 134 8.53 -22.92 -11.00
CA ASP A 134 8.16 -23.46 -12.30
C ASP A 134 7.53 -22.38 -13.21
N ASP A 135 7.18 -22.79 -14.43
CA ASP A 135 6.53 -21.92 -15.43
C ASP A 135 5.19 -21.37 -14.93
N TYR A 136 4.44 -22.14 -14.15
CA TYR A 136 3.14 -21.72 -13.65
C TYR A 136 3.30 -20.61 -12.60
N GLU A 137 4.15 -20.80 -11.60
CA GLU A 137 4.45 -19.78 -10.58
C GLU A 137 5.07 -18.53 -11.19
N THR A 138 5.95 -18.70 -12.18
CA THR A 138 6.53 -17.58 -12.95
C THR A 138 5.43 -16.79 -13.67
N GLY A 139 4.43 -17.49 -14.24
CA GLY A 139 3.28 -16.86 -14.88
C GLY A 139 2.37 -16.12 -13.89
N VAL A 140 2.17 -16.67 -12.69
CA VAL A 140 1.39 -16.03 -11.64
C VAL A 140 2.09 -14.78 -11.12
N LEU A 141 3.37 -14.86 -10.76
CA LEU A 141 4.12 -13.72 -10.23
C LEU A 141 4.29 -12.63 -11.30
N GLY A 142 4.70 -13.01 -12.52
CA GLY A 142 4.99 -12.08 -13.60
C GLY A 142 5.83 -10.87 -13.17
N GLY A 143 5.47 -9.68 -13.66
CA GLY A 143 6.17 -8.43 -13.34
C GLY A 143 5.88 -7.84 -11.96
N ILE A 144 5.04 -8.47 -11.12
CA ILE A 144 4.58 -7.84 -9.86
C ILE A 144 5.72 -7.63 -8.86
N ARG A 145 6.75 -8.48 -8.87
CA ARG A 145 7.88 -8.40 -7.94
C ARG A 145 8.59 -7.05 -8.05
N ALA A 146 8.91 -6.64 -9.28
CA ALA A 146 9.53 -5.36 -9.57
C ALA A 146 8.63 -4.17 -9.16
N VAL A 147 7.31 -4.32 -9.27
CA VAL A 147 6.34 -3.30 -8.83
C VAL A 147 6.35 -3.16 -7.30
N LEU A 148 6.32 -4.29 -6.58
CA LEU A 148 6.33 -4.29 -5.11
C LEU A 148 7.65 -3.71 -4.56
N GLU A 149 8.78 -4.07 -5.15
CA GLU A 149 10.10 -3.53 -4.80
C GLU A 149 10.18 -2.03 -5.09
N ARG A 150 9.79 -1.61 -6.31
CA ARG A 150 9.81 -0.21 -6.72
C ARG A 150 8.99 0.68 -5.79
N TYR A 151 7.84 0.19 -5.32
CA TYR A 151 6.96 0.94 -4.43
C TYR A 151 7.18 0.62 -2.94
N GLY A 152 8.31 0.00 -2.59
CA GLY A 152 8.72 -0.22 -1.21
C GLY A 152 7.83 -1.18 -0.42
N ALA A 153 6.92 -1.90 -1.08
CA ALA A 153 6.07 -2.91 -0.45
C ALA A 153 6.88 -4.10 0.06
N THR A 154 8.10 -4.27 -0.45
CA THR A 154 9.06 -5.27 -0.03
C THR A 154 10.38 -4.63 0.37
N ARG A 155 11.08 -5.26 1.32
CA ARG A 155 12.41 -4.87 1.79
C ARG A 155 13.22 -6.12 2.04
N ASP A 156 14.44 -6.20 1.49
CA ASP A 156 15.33 -7.35 1.60
C ASP A 156 14.66 -8.69 1.22
N GLY A 157 13.80 -8.67 0.19
CA GLY A 157 13.04 -9.83 -0.28
C GLY A 157 11.82 -10.20 0.56
N VAL A 158 11.56 -9.49 1.66
CA VAL A 158 10.41 -9.76 2.55
C VAL A 158 9.30 -8.75 2.29
N LEU A 159 8.05 -9.22 2.32
CA LEU A 159 6.88 -8.34 2.24
C LEU A 159 6.74 -7.55 3.55
N VAL A 160 6.89 -6.23 3.47
CA VAL A 160 6.71 -5.32 4.63
C VAL A 160 5.36 -4.61 4.60
N ALA A 161 4.71 -4.56 3.43
CA ALA A 161 3.38 -4.01 3.30
C ALA A 161 2.32 -4.93 3.94
N PRO A 162 1.20 -4.38 4.43
CA PRO A 162 0.05 -5.17 4.83
C PRO A 162 -0.38 -6.13 3.72
N PRO A 163 -0.88 -7.35 4.03
CA PRO A 163 -1.29 -8.32 3.01
C PRO A 163 -2.32 -7.77 2.01
N LEU A 164 -3.23 -6.89 2.46
CA LEU A 164 -4.21 -6.25 1.58
C LEU A 164 -3.53 -5.36 0.53
N THR A 165 -2.42 -4.69 0.86
CA THR A 165 -1.65 -3.86 -0.07
C THR A 165 -1.07 -4.70 -1.22
N ALA A 166 -0.50 -5.87 -0.92
CA ALA A 166 -0.02 -6.78 -1.96
C ALA A 166 -1.16 -7.25 -2.88
N ARG A 167 -2.31 -7.62 -2.30
CA ARG A 167 -3.52 -8.01 -3.04
C ARG A 167 -3.98 -6.90 -4.00
N VAL A 168 -4.10 -5.66 -3.52
CA VAL A 168 -4.61 -4.55 -4.35
C VAL A 168 -3.61 -4.13 -5.44
N PHE A 169 -2.29 -4.23 -5.20
CA PHE A 169 -1.33 -4.04 -6.29
C PHE A 169 -1.44 -5.11 -7.36
N TYR A 170 -1.65 -6.37 -6.96
CA TYR A 170 -1.87 -7.44 -7.93
C TYR A 170 -3.21 -7.27 -8.68
N LYS A 171 -4.29 -6.86 -8.00
CA LYS A 171 -5.56 -6.49 -8.66
C LYS A 171 -5.38 -5.34 -9.64
N ALA A 172 -4.62 -4.32 -9.29
CA ALA A 172 -4.34 -3.19 -10.16
C ALA A 172 -3.55 -3.63 -11.41
N ARG A 173 -2.55 -4.51 -11.25
CA ARG A 173 -1.86 -5.16 -12.37
C ARG A 173 -2.83 -5.95 -13.24
N TRP A 174 -3.70 -6.77 -12.65
CA TRP A 174 -4.72 -7.52 -13.39
C TRP A 174 -5.59 -6.56 -14.20
N ASN A 175 -6.14 -5.51 -13.58
CA ASN A 175 -6.97 -4.52 -14.27
C ASN A 175 -6.23 -3.87 -15.45
N SER A 176 -4.97 -3.45 -15.23
CA SER A 176 -4.14 -2.84 -16.27
C SER A 176 -3.91 -3.77 -17.47
N ILE A 177 -3.59 -5.04 -17.23
CA ILE A 177 -3.38 -6.04 -18.28
C ILE A 177 -4.67 -6.28 -19.09
N HIS A 178 -5.82 -6.12 -18.46
CA HIS A 178 -7.13 -6.24 -19.08
C HIS A 178 -7.68 -4.89 -19.59
N ARG A 179 -6.83 -3.86 -19.68
CA ARG A 179 -7.16 -2.49 -20.16
C ARG A 179 -8.30 -1.81 -19.39
N ARG A 180 -8.38 -2.08 -18.10
CA ARG A 180 -9.31 -1.45 -17.15
C ARG A 180 -8.59 -0.41 -16.29
N ALA A 181 -9.35 0.47 -15.66
CA ALA A 181 -8.76 1.41 -14.72
C ALA A 181 -8.14 0.65 -13.53
N PHE A 182 -6.97 1.09 -13.05
CA PHE A 182 -6.20 0.39 -12.02
C PHE A 182 -7.03 0.01 -10.79
N VAL A 183 -7.87 0.93 -10.33
CA VAL A 183 -8.68 0.77 -9.11
C VAL A 183 -10.14 0.38 -9.38
N GLU A 184 -10.47 -0.01 -10.62
CA GLU A 184 -11.82 -0.41 -10.99
C GLU A 184 -12.30 -1.58 -10.12
N GLY A 185 -13.48 -1.45 -9.52
CA GLY A 185 -14.09 -2.49 -8.70
C GLY A 185 -13.36 -2.76 -7.37
N PHE A 186 -12.61 -1.80 -6.84
CA PHE A 186 -12.02 -1.87 -5.50
C PHE A 186 -13.07 -1.45 -4.46
N ALA A 187 -13.11 -2.16 -3.34
CA ALA A 187 -13.85 -1.72 -2.16
C ALA A 187 -13.18 -0.49 -1.50
N PRO A 188 -13.88 0.28 -0.66
CA PRO A 188 -13.30 1.46 -0.01
C PRO A 188 -11.99 1.18 0.75
N VAL A 189 -11.91 0.08 1.50
CA VAL A 189 -10.68 -0.32 2.22
C VAL A 189 -9.53 -0.70 1.27
N GLU A 190 -9.85 -1.16 0.06
CA GLU A 190 -8.85 -1.49 -0.95
C GLU A 190 -8.31 -0.23 -1.64
N LEU A 191 -9.18 0.75 -1.88
CA LEU A 191 -8.76 2.10 -2.30
C LEU A 191 -7.84 2.73 -1.25
N GLN A 192 -8.19 2.60 0.02
CA GLN A 192 -7.34 3.04 1.13
C GLN A 192 -5.98 2.33 1.13
N ALA A 193 -5.96 1.01 0.95
CA ALA A 193 -4.72 0.24 0.91
C ALA A 193 -3.83 0.61 -0.28
N TYR A 194 -4.41 0.80 -1.47
CA TYR A 194 -3.69 1.12 -2.70
C TYR A 194 -3.12 2.56 -2.66
N TRP A 195 -3.98 3.55 -2.47
CA TRP A 195 -3.57 4.95 -2.47
C TRP A 195 -2.77 5.33 -1.23
N GLY A 196 -3.15 4.80 -0.07
CA GLY A 196 -2.43 5.05 1.18
C GLY A 196 -1.00 4.51 1.15
N TRP A 197 -0.78 3.33 0.57
CA TRP A 197 0.59 2.84 0.40
C TRP A 197 1.40 3.73 -0.53
N LEU A 198 0.86 4.08 -1.70
CA LEU A 198 1.56 4.93 -2.66
C LEU A 198 1.90 6.31 -2.08
N ALA A 199 0.99 6.93 -1.32
CA ALA A 199 1.21 8.21 -0.68
C ALA A 199 2.27 8.13 0.44
N LEU A 200 2.07 7.23 1.40
CA LEU A 200 2.82 7.22 2.65
C LEU A 200 4.16 6.46 2.54
N HIS A 201 4.19 5.39 1.75
CA HIS A 201 5.29 4.43 1.71
C HIS A 201 5.83 4.15 0.30
N GLY A 202 5.25 4.76 -0.75
CA GLY A 202 5.67 4.64 -2.15
C GLY A 202 6.92 5.46 -2.50
N TRP A 203 8.04 5.20 -1.81
CA TRP A 203 9.25 6.03 -1.89
C TRP A 203 9.90 6.06 -3.29
N GLY A 204 9.56 5.11 -4.16
CA GLY A 204 9.99 5.11 -5.57
C GLY A 204 9.20 6.05 -6.49
N LYS A 205 8.24 6.83 -5.98
CA LYS A 205 7.49 7.84 -6.75
C LYS A 205 7.97 9.26 -6.46
N ALA A 206 7.85 10.11 -7.47
CA ALA A 206 8.05 11.55 -7.32
C ALA A 206 7.02 12.14 -6.34
N LEU A 207 7.36 13.25 -5.69
CA LEU A 207 6.55 13.82 -4.61
C LEU A 207 5.15 14.27 -5.09
N ASP A 208 5.07 14.81 -6.30
CA ASP A 208 3.81 15.21 -6.96
C ASP A 208 2.86 14.03 -7.18
N GLU A 209 3.37 12.90 -7.68
CA GLU A 209 2.56 11.68 -7.82
C GLU A 209 2.08 11.15 -6.46
N ARG A 210 2.89 11.33 -5.42
CA ARG A 210 2.51 10.95 -4.04
C ARG A 210 1.46 11.90 -3.47
N GLU A 211 1.53 13.19 -3.79
CA GLU A 211 0.52 14.21 -3.45
C GLU A 211 -0.84 13.85 -4.07
N ASP A 212 -0.87 13.46 -5.35
CA ASP A 212 -2.09 12.99 -6.01
C ASP A 212 -2.64 11.71 -5.34
N ALA A 213 -1.76 10.76 -5.00
CA ALA A 213 -2.15 9.57 -4.26
C ALA A 213 -2.70 9.91 -2.86
N LEU A 214 -2.16 10.92 -2.19
CA LEU A 214 -2.65 11.37 -0.88
C LEU A 214 -4.06 11.97 -0.98
N VAL A 215 -4.35 12.71 -2.05
CA VAL A 215 -5.70 13.21 -2.34
C VAL A 215 -6.67 12.05 -2.52
N ALA A 216 -6.32 11.07 -3.35
CA ALA A 216 -7.15 9.88 -3.57
C ALA A 216 -7.32 9.04 -2.28
N PHE A 217 -6.27 8.95 -1.45
CA PHE A 217 -6.31 8.26 -0.15
C PHE A 217 -7.27 8.96 0.82
N ARG A 218 -7.23 10.29 0.89
CA ARG A 218 -8.17 11.10 1.68
C ARG A 218 -9.61 10.90 1.20
N ASP A 219 -9.83 10.96 -0.10
CA ASP A 219 -11.18 10.82 -0.68
C ASP A 219 -11.74 9.40 -0.46
N ALA A 220 -10.87 8.39 -0.31
CA ALA A 220 -11.22 7.04 0.11
C ALA A 220 -11.47 6.90 1.63
N GLY A 221 -11.33 7.96 2.43
CA GLY A 221 -11.51 7.95 3.89
C GLY A 221 -10.26 7.51 4.66
N GLY A 222 -9.08 7.70 4.09
CA GLY A 222 -7.79 7.34 4.69
C GLY A 222 -7.50 8.06 6.01
N PHE A 223 -7.02 7.31 7.00
CA PHE A 223 -6.54 7.85 8.27
C PHE A 223 -5.17 8.55 8.11
N GLY A 224 -4.90 9.57 8.94
CA GLY A 224 -3.60 10.25 8.97
C GLY A 224 -3.30 11.17 7.78
N THR A 225 -4.28 11.45 6.92
CA THR A 225 -4.09 12.23 5.69
C THR A 225 -3.70 13.68 5.94
N GLN A 226 -4.18 14.29 7.03
CA GLN A 226 -3.82 15.65 7.42
C GLN A 226 -2.38 15.74 7.96
N GLU A 227 -1.95 14.76 8.76
CA GLU A 227 -0.55 14.63 9.20
C GLU A 227 0.36 14.46 7.98
N ALA A 228 0.03 13.53 7.08
CA ALA A 228 0.81 13.29 5.86
C ALA A 228 0.89 14.53 4.97
N ALA A 229 -0.19 15.30 4.80
CA ALA A 229 -0.19 16.53 4.02
C ALA A 229 0.75 17.58 4.63
N ALA A 230 0.78 17.70 5.96
CA ALA A 230 1.71 18.59 6.64
C ALA A 230 3.17 18.13 6.46
N LEU A 231 3.45 16.83 6.47
CA LEU A 231 4.79 16.29 6.20
C LEU A 231 5.20 16.45 4.73
N PHE A 232 4.26 16.43 3.79
CA PHE A 232 4.54 16.72 2.38
C PHE A 232 4.94 18.18 2.17
N ASP A 233 4.35 19.12 2.92
CA ASP A 233 4.83 20.51 2.93
C ASP A 233 6.31 20.60 3.35
N LEU A 234 6.74 19.79 4.32
CA LEU A 234 8.15 19.73 4.69
C LEU A 234 9.02 19.18 3.56
N LEU A 235 8.62 18.05 2.96
CA LEU A 235 9.33 17.45 1.81
C LEU A 235 9.42 18.38 0.60
N ALA A 236 8.43 19.26 0.43
CA ALA A 236 8.40 20.29 -0.60
C ALA A 236 9.18 21.57 -0.23
N GLY A 237 9.95 21.55 0.86
CA GLY A 237 10.77 22.68 1.29
C GLY A 237 10.00 23.81 1.96
N ARG A 238 8.83 23.52 2.56
CA ARG A 238 7.98 24.50 3.28
C ARG A 238 7.86 24.16 4.78
N PRO A 239 8.98 24.13 5.53
CA PRO A 239 8.99 23.69 6.92
C PRO A 239 8.12 24.53 7.86
N ASP A 240 8.04 25.86 7.66
CA ASP A 240 7.17 26.74 8.47
C ASP A 240 5.67 26.47 8.27
N ARG A 241 5.29 26.01 7.06
CA ARG A 241 3.91 25.62 6.78
C ARG A 241 3.61 24.28 7.44
N SER A 242 4.52 23.32 7.29
CA SER A 242 4.44 22.01 7.93
C SER A 242 4.28 22.13 9.45
N ALA A 243 5.15 22.89 10.11
CA ALA A 243 5.12 23.12 11.55
C ALA A 243 3.77 23.65 12.04
N ARG A 244 3.26 24.71 11.40
CA ARG A 244 1.96 25.31 11.76
C ARG A 244 0.80 24.34 11.58
N SER A 245 0.81 23.54 10.50
CA SER A 245 -0.22 22.53 10.27
C SER A 245 -0.16 21.42 11.31
N LEU A 246 1.03 20.92 11.67
CA LEU A 246 1.20 19.90 12.70
C LEU A 246 0.81 20.41 14.09
N GLU A 247 1.14 21.66 14.43
CA GLU A 247 0.75 22.30 15.68
C GLU A 247 -0.78 22.45 15.78
N ALA A 248 -1.45 22.91 14.71
CA ALA A 248 -2.90 23.00 14.69
C ALA A 248 -3.58 21.63 14.83
N LEU A 249 -3.01 20.57 14.23
CA LEU A 249 -3.50 19.20 14.41
C LEU A 249 -3.28 18.69 15.83
N TYR A 250 -2.15 19.03 16.45
CA TYR A 250 -1.90 18.73 17.86
C TYR A 250 -2.93 19.43 18.77
N GLU A 251 -3.20 20.71 18.56
CA GLU A 251 -4.21 21.45 19.32
C GLU A 251 -5.61 20.83 19.21
N ALA A 252 -5.95 20.29 18.04
CA ALA A 252 -7.24 19.64 17.81
C ALA A 252 -7.37 18.24 18.42
N THR A 253 -6.28 17.47 18.48
CA THR A 253 -6.31 16.03 18.82
C THR A 253 -5.67 15.69 20.16
N GLY A 254 -4.74 16.51 20.64
CA GLY A 254 -3.89 16.25 21.81
C GLY A 254 -2.77 15.22 21.57
N GLU A 255 -2.55 14.76 20.33
CA GLU A 255 -1.55 13.72 20.06
C GLU A 255 -0.11 14.24 20.18
N LEU A 256 0.62 13.76 21.19
CA LEU A 256 1.99 14.22 21.49
C LEU A 256 2.99 14.01 20.33
N ARG A 257 2.73 13.04 19.44
CA ARG A 257 3.53 12.83 18.23
C ARG A 257 3.51 14.06 17.33
N LEU A 258 2.34 14.67 17.11
CA LEU A 258 2.19 15.83 16.25
C LEU A 258 2.93 17.05 16.80
N ARG A 259 2.90 17.26 18.13
CA ARG A 259 3.71 18.29 18.81
C ARG A 259 5.21 18.10 18.55
N ASN A 260 5.68 16.87 18.69
CA ASN A 260 7.09 16.53 18.52
C ASN A 260 7.54 16.63 17.04
N LEU A 261 6.67 16.28 16.09
CA LEU A 261 6.89 16.49 14.65
C LEU A 261 6.89 17.98 14.28
N ALA A 262 6.00 18.79 14.86
CA ALA A 262 5.97 20.24 14.64
C ALA A 262 7.29 20.88 15.06
N LEU A 263 7.84 20.48 16.21
CA LEU A 263 9.18 20.90 16.67
C LEU A 263 10.29 20.44 15.73
N GLY A 264 10.21 19.21 15.22
CA GLY A 264 11.15 18.70 14.21
C GLY A 264 11.12 19.53 12.91
N ALA A 265 9.93 19.86 12.41
CA ALA A 265 9.75 20.70 11.22
C ALA A 265 10.30 22.13 11.44
N LEU A 266 10.08 22.72 12.62
CA LEU A 266 10.67 24.02 13.00
C LEU A 266 12.20 23.94 13.04
N HIS A 267 12.77 22.87 13.60
CA HIS A 267 14.22 22.68 13.60
C HIS A 267 14.77 22.58 12.17
N ALA A 268 14.07 21.88 11.27
CA ALA A 268 14.44 21.81 9.86
C ALA A 268 14.41 23.18 9.15
N ALA A 269 13.51 24.09 9.54
CA ALA A 269 13.49 25.48 9.04
C ALA A 269 14.73 26.29 9.43
N LEU A 270 15.32 25.98 10.59
CA LEU A 270 16.43 26.73 11.19
C LEU A 270 17.81 26.23 10.73
N LEU A 271 17.88 25.01 10.17
CA LEU A 271 19.11 24.49 9.60
C LEU A 271 19.30 25.05 8.18
N PRO A 272 20.47 25.62 7.85
CA PRO A 272 20.74 26.05 6.49
C PRO A 272 20.64 24.84 5.56
N VAL A 273 19.97 25.02 4.42
CA VAL A 273 19.98 24.05 3.33
C VAL A 273 21.44 23.87 2.93
N SER A 274 22.08 22.84 3.44
CA SER A 274 23.35 22.39 2.92
C SER A 274 23.02 21.87 1.52
N GLY A 275 23.26 22.71 0.52
CA GLY A 275 23.17 22.30 -0.87
C GLY A 275 24.10 21.12 -1.14
N PRO A 276 23.85 20.36 -2.22
CA PRO A 276 24.67 19.21 -2.60
C PRO A 276 26.16 19.55 -2.73
#